data_AF-A0A950ACQ8-F1
#
_entry.id   AF-A0A950ACQ8-F1
#
_cell.length_a   1.000
_cell.length_b   1.000
_cell.length_c   1.000
_cell.angle_alpha   90.00
_cell.angle_beta   90.00
_cell.angle_gamma   90.00
#
_symmetry.space_group_name_H-M   'P 1'
#
loop_
_entity.id
_entity.type
_entity.pdbx_description
1 polymer ?
#
loop_
_entity_poly.entity_id
_entity_poly.type
_entity_poly.pdbx_seq_one_letter_code
_entity_poly.pdbx_strand_id
1 'polypeptide(L)' 'RADFQYKVEAERLSGKLLADLRYITTKEIFDFGLHEYLDKMQLRLIEINNAIYKEFCEWLDEDSQAPEPGVEQLQEQIN' A
#
# COMPACT_ATOMS: atom_id res chain seq x y z
N ARG A 1 25.38 2.10 -16.89
CA ARG A 1 25.35 1.02 -15.87
C ARG A 1 23.99 1.14 -15.22
N ALA A 2 23.14 0.13 -15.34
CA ALA A 2 21.70 0.27 -15.11
C ALA A 2 21.39 0.44 -13.61
N ASP A 3 20.68 1.53 -13.29
CA ASP A 3 20.11 1.82 -11.97
C ASP A 3 18.88 0.91 -11.76
N PHE A 4 19.10 -0.37 -11.45
CA PHE A 4 18.02 -1.30 -11.07
C PHE A 4 17.63 -1.17 -9.59
N GLN A 5 17.74 0.03 -9.02
CA GLN A 5 17.39 0.26 -7.63
C GLN A 5 15.99 0.85 -7.58
N TYR A 6 15.03 0.03 -7.14
CA TYR A 6 13.70 0.51 -6.79
C TYR A 6 13.86 1.53 -5.65
N LYS A 7 13.22 2.69 -5.80
CA LYS A 7 13.35 3.76 -4.79
C LYS A 7 12.40 3.54 -3.62
N VAL A 8 11.33 2.80 -3.86
CA VAL A 8 10.22 2.61 -2.93
C VAL A 8 9.78 1.14 -2.97
N GLU A 9 9.43 0.58 -1.82
CA GLU A 9 9.04 -0.84 -1.72
C GLU A 9 7.80 -1.17 -2.57
N ALA A 10 6.87 -0.23 -2.70
CA ALA A 10 5.71 -0.34 -3.58
C ALA A 10 6.09 -0.60 -5.06
N GLU A 11 7.17 0.01 -5.55
CA GLU A 11 7.65 -0.15 -6.91
C GLU A 11 8.17 -1.59 -7.14
N ARG A 12 8.93 -2.12 -6.18
CA ARG A 12 9.45 -3.49 -6.20
C ARG A 12 8.32 -4.51 -6.21
N LEU A 13 7.34 -4.37 -5.31
CA LEU A 13 6.19 -5.28 -5.20
C LEU A 13 5.33 -5.23 -6.47
N SER A 14 5.10 -4.04 -7.02
CA SER A 14 4.37 -3.86 -8.28
C SER A 14 5.10 -4.51 -9.46
N GLY A 15 6.42 -4.34 -9.55
CA GLY A 15 7.25 -4.99 -10.57
C GLY A 15 7.22 -6.51 -10.48
N LYS A 16 7.26 -7.07 -9.27
CA LYS A 16 7.10 -8.51 -9.03
C LYS A 16 5.72 -9.00 -9.48
N LEU A 17 4.64 -8.33 -9.08
CA LEU A 17 3.29 -8.70 -9.50
C LEU A 17 3.13 -8.67 -11.02
N LEU A 18 3.66 -7.64 -11.68
CA LEU A 18 3.64 -7.54 -13.14
C LEU A 18 4.40 -8.69 -13.81
N ALA A 19 5.56 -9.08 -13.29
CA ALA A 19 6.31 -10.22 -13.80
C ALA A 19 5.50 -11.52 -13.66
N ASP A 20 4.92 -11.76 -12.48
CA ASP A 20 4.10 -12.94 -12.23
C ASP A 20 2.90 -13.00 -13.19
N LEU A 21 2.21 -11.88 -13.42
CA LEU A 21 1.10 -11.78 -14.37
C LEU A 21 1.52 -11.99 -15.84
N ARG A 22 2.75 -11.61 -16.19
CA ARG A 22 3.28 -11.75 -17.55
C ARG A 22 3.62 -13.20 -17.91
N TYR A 23 4.03 -14.00 -16.91
CA TYR A 23 4.52 -15.35 -17.15
C TYR A 23 3.54 -16.45 -16.75
N ILE A 24 2.48 -16.11 -16.01
CA ILE A 24 1.46 -17.10 -15.67
C ILE A 24 0.61 -17.49 -16.88
N THR A 25 0.23 -18.76 -16.91
CA THR A 25 -0.66 -19.33 -17.92
C THR A 25 -2.03 -19.68 -17.33
N THR A 26 -3.06 -19.68 -18.17
CA THR A 26 -4.40 -20.13 -17.79
C THR A 26 -4.39 -21.55 -17.23
N LYS A 27 -3.52 -22.43 -17.74
CA LYS A 27 -3.36 -23.80 -17.24
C LYS A 27 -2.89 -23.79 -15.78
N GLU A 28 -1.86 -23.02 -15.46
CA GLU A 28 -1.35 -22.91 -14.08
C GLU A 28 -2.41 -22.34 -13.13
N ILE A 29 -3.23 -21.40 -13.58
CA ILE A 29 -4.35 -20.86 -12.79
C ILE A 29 -5.38 -21.96 -12.46
N PHE A 30 -5.72 -22.80 -13.44
CA PHE A 30 -6.67 -23.91 -13.20
C PHE A 30 -6.05 -25.04 -12.37
N ASP A 31 -4.78 -25.37 -12.57
CA ASP A 31 -4.07 -26.39 -11.79
C ASP A 31 -3.97 -26.00 -10.30
N PHE A 32 -3.78 -24.70 -10.05
CA PHE A 32 -3.70 -24.13 -8.71
C PHE A 32 -5.08 -23.89 -8.08
N GLY A 33 -6.09 -23.58 -8.89
CA GLY A 33 -7.45 -23.28 -8.47
C GLY A 33 -7.76 -21.78 -8.59
N LEU A 34 -8.88 -21.45 -9.25
CA LEU A 34 -9.22 -20.06 -9.59
C LEU A 34 -9.44 -19.18 -8.34
N HIS A 35 -10.19 -19.67 -7.35
CA HIS A 35 -10.45 -18.91 -6.13
C HIS A 35 -9.15 -18.66 -5.34
N GLU A 36 -8.31 -19.69 -5.20
CA GLU A 36 -7.04 -19.55 -4.49
C GLU A 36 -6.11 -18.58 -5.22
N TYR A 37 -6.15 -18.56 -6.56
CA TYR A 37 -5.39 -17.59 -7.37
C TYR A 37 -5.87 -16.16 -7.11
N LEU A 38 -7.18 -15.94 -7.12
CA LEU A 38 -7.76 -14.62 -6.86
C LEU A 38 -7.45 -14.14 -5.43
N ASP A 39 -7.55 -15.01 -4.42
CA ASP A 39 -7.19 -14.68 -3.03
C ASP A 39 -5.71 -14.25 -2.93
N LYS A 40 -4.81 -14.99 -3.57
CA LYS A 40 -3.38 -14.63 -3.62
C LYS A 40 -3.15 -13.31 -4.35
N MET A 41 -3.90 -13.03 -5.41
CA MET A 41 -3.83 -11.73 -6.10
C MET A 41 -4.29 -10.59 -5.20
N GLN A 42 -5.39 -10.76 -4.48
CA GLN A 42 -5.89 -9.77 -3.53
C GLN A 42 -4.87 -9.47 -2.44
N LEU A 43 -4.26 -10.50 -1.83
CA LEU A 43 -3.24 -10.30 -0.79
C LEU A 43 -2.04 -9.49 -1.30
N ARG A 44 -1.56 -9.76 -2.52
CA ARG A 44 -0.45 -9.01 -3.11
C ARG A 44 -0.82 -7.55 -3.40
N LEU A 45 -2.06 -7.29 -3.81
CA LEU A 45 -2.54 -5.91 -3.98
C LEU A 45 -2.64 -5.18 -2.65
N ILE A 46 -3.07 -5.85 -1.58
CA ILE A 46 -3.08 -5.29 -0.22
C ILE A 46 -1.67 -4.94 0.23
N GLU A 47 -0.68 -5.82 -0.01
CA GLU A 47 0.73 -5.53 0.29
C GLU A 47 1.25 -4.30 -0.46
N ILE A 48 0.94 -4.18 -1.75
CA ILE A 48 1.30 -3.00 -2.55
C ILE A 48 0.63 -1.75 -2.00
N ASN A 49 -0.68 -1.82 -1.69
CA ASN A 49 -1.42 -0.69 -1.12
C ASN A 49 -0.82 -0.22 0.20
N ASN A 50 -0.47 -1.13 1.09
CA ASN A 50 0.16 -0.79 2.37
C ASN A 50 1.52 -0.14 2.17
N ALA A 51 2.31 -0.62 1.20
CA ALA A 51 3.59 0.00 0.86
C ALA A 51 3.42 1.41 0.28
N ILE A 52 2.42 1.64 -0.58
CA ILE A 52 2.09 2.98 -1.10
C ILE A 52 1.67 3.90 0.04
N TYR A 53 0.75 3.42 0.88
CA TYR A 53 0.21 4.20 1.99
C TYR A 53 1.32 4.63 2.95
N LYS A 54 2.20 3.71 3.34
CA LYS A 54 3.35 4.03 4.21
C LYS A 54 4.24 5.12 3.62
N GLU A 55 4.54 5.05 2.34
CA GLU A 55 5.55 5.90 1.72
C GLU A 55 5.01 7.27 1.31
N PHE A 56 3.70 7.38 1.04
CA PHE A 56 3.11 8.59 0.47
C PHE A 56 1.90 9.15 1.22
N CYS A 57 1.26 8.38 2.10
CA CYS A 57 0.01 8.77 2.74
C CYS A 57 0.07 8.81 4.28
N GLU A 58 1.00 8.09 4.91
CA GLU A 58 1.10 7.98 6.38
C GLU A 58 1.13 9.37 7.07
N TRP A 59 1.94 10.29 6.54
CA TRP A 59 2.02 11.68 7.01
C TRP A 59 0.71 12.50 6.88
N LEU A 60 -0.20 12.15 5.96
CA LEU A 60 -1.48 12.87 5.81
C LEU A 60 -2.42 12.61 7.00
N ASP A 61 -2.32 11.44 7.60
CA ASP A 61 -3.12 11.07 8.77
C ASP A 61 -2.54 11.66 10.06
N GLU A 62 -1.21 11.91 10.11
CA GLU A 62 -0.54 12.61 11.21
C GLU A 62 -0.94 14.10 11.26
N ASP A 63 -0.96 14.79 10.12
CA ASP A 63 -1.41 16.19 10.02
C ASP A 63 -2.90 16.34 10.37
N SER A 64 -3.71 15.30 10.14
CA SER A 64 -5.14 15.28 10.48
C SER A 64 -5.41 15.07 11.97
N GLN A 65 -4.41 14.67 12.76
CA GLN A 65 -4.50 14.45 14.21
C GLN A 65 -3.86 15.59 15.03
N ALA A 66 -3.32 16.62 14.37
CA ALA A 66 -2.84 17.81 15.06
C ALA A 66 -4.00 18.45 15.86
N PRO A 67 -3.84 18.71 17.17
CA PRO A 67 -4.86 19.43 17.92
C PRO A 67 -5.08 20.80 17.28
N GLU A 68 -6.32 21.06 16.86
CA GLU A 68 -6.76 22.39 16.41
C GLU A 68 -6.25 23.45 17.40
N PRO A 69 -5.43 24.44 16.99
CA PRO A 69 -4.73 25.36 17.89
C PRO A 69 -5.64 26.36 18.64
N GLY A 70 -6.92 26.05 18.83
CA GLY A 70 -7.91 26.94 19.45
C GLY A 70 -8.80 26.31 20.52
N VAL A 71 -8.75 24.99 20.77
CA VAL A 71 -9.68 24.35 21.73
C VAL A 71 -9.25 24.61 23.18
N GLU A 72 -7.95 24.67 23.46
CA GLU A 72 -7.41 24.83 24.82
C GLU A 72 -7.61 26.27 25.37
N GLN A 73 -7.60 27.29 24.50
CA GLN A 73 -7.78 28.70 24.90
C GLN A 73 -9.22 29.07 25.30
N LEU A 74 -10.21 28.26 24.91
CA LEU A 74 -11.61 28.50 25.29
C LEU A 74 -11.94 27.92 26.67
N GLN A 75 -11.22 26.89 27.12
CA GLN A 75 -11.44 26.28 28.44
C GLN A 75 -10.98 27.19 29.58
N GLU A 76 -9.91 27.98 29.39
CA GLU A 76 -9.42 28.93 30.40
C GLU A 76 -10.30 30.20 30.55
N GLN A 77 -11.13 30.53 29.55
CA GLN A 77 -12.03 31.68 29.63
C GLN A 77 -13.36 31.38 30.34
N ILE A 78 -13.61 30.11 30.69
CA ILE A 78 -14.85 29.66 31.35
C ILE A 78 -14.65 29.36 32.85
N ASN A 79 -13.42 29.44 33.38
CA ASN A 79 -13.12 29.26 34.82
C ASN A 79 -12.79 30.57 35.53
#